data_AF-A0A950EL72-F1
#
_entry.id   AF-A0A950EL72-F1
#
_cell.length_a   1.000
_cell.length_b   1.000
_cell.length_c   1.000
_cell.angle_alpha   90.00
_cell.angle_beta   90.00
_cell.angle_gamma   90.00
#
_symmetry.space_group_name_H-M   'P 1'
#
loop_
_entity.id
_entity.type
_entity.pdbx_description
1 polymer ?
#
loop_
_entity_poly.entity_id
_entity_poly.type
_entity_poly.pdbx_seq_one_letter_code
_entity_poly.pdbx_strand_id
1 'polypeptide(L)' 'MAKVNPIPAGYPQVIPYLVVDGAAAAIEFYGTVLGTRERMRMGGPDGKVAHAELELG' A
#
# COMPACT_ATOMS: atom_id res chain seq x y z
N MET A 1 2.65 30.70 8.15
CA MET A 1 2.57 29.35 7.56
C MET A 1 1.10 29.05 7.27
N ALA A 2 0.77 28.48 6.11
CA ALA A 2 -0.60 28.07 5.83
C ALA A 2 -1.05 26.96 6.80
N LYS A 3 -2.33 26.95 7.18
CA LYS A 3 -2.90 25.88 8.01
C LYS A 3 -2.94 24.60 7.17
N VAL A 4 -2.11 23.63 7.52
CA VAL A 4 -2.06 22.31 6.86
C VAL A 4 -3.01 21.35 7.57
N ASN A 5 -3.64 20.45 6.81
CA ASN A 5 -4.35 19.32 7.40
C ASN A 5 -3.33 18.22 7.73
N PRO A 6 -3.15 17.83 9.01
CA PRO A 6 -2.12 16.84 9.39
C PRO A 6 -2.39 15.45 8.82
N ILE A 7 -3.64 15.13 8.48
CA ILE A 7 -4.01 13.89 7.79
C ILE A 7 -4.57 14.28 6.41
N PRO A 8 -3.87 13.94 5.31
CA PRO A 8 -4.36 14.23 3.98
C PRO A 8 -5.73 13.58 3.72
N ALA A 9 -6.58 14.24 2.92
CA ALA A 9 -7.85 13.67 2.50
C ALA A 9 -7.62 12.35 1.76
N GLY A 10 -8.45 11.34 2.06
CA GLY A 10 -8.34 9.99 1.48
C GLY A 10 -7.30 9.07 2.14
N TYR A 11 -6.59 9.53 3.18
CA TYR A 11 -5.72 8.66 3.98
C TYR A 11 -6.37 8.32 5.32
N PRO A 12 -6.29 7.06 5.77
CA PRO A 12 -6.75 6.71 7.10
C PRO A 12 -5.76 7.25 8.15
N GLN A 13 -6.24 7.44 9.38
CA GLN A 13 -5.43 7.93 10.49
C GLN A 13 -4.31 6.94 10.88
N VAL A 14 -4.50 5.65 10.60
CA VAL A 14 -3.53 4.57 10.87
C VAL A 14 -3.49 3.65 9.65
N ILE A 15 -2.27 3.33 9.20
CA ILE A 15 -2.02 2.44 8.06
C ILE A 15 -1.10 1.32 8.54
N PRO A 16 -1.50 0.04 8.47
CA PRO A 16 -0.59 -1.06 8.76
C PRO A 16 0.48 -1.16 7.67
N TYR A 17 1.73 -1.34 8.09
CA TYR A 17 2.85 -1.64 7.18
C TYR A 17 3.22 -3.11 7.31
N LEU A 18 3.17 -3.85 6.20
CA LEU A 18 3.42 -5.28 6.18
C LEU A 18 4.74 -5.58 5.46
N VAL A 19 5.59 -6.39 6.08
CA VAL A 19 6.81 -6.93 5.46
C VAL A 19 6.62 -8.44 5.35
N VAL A 20 6.52 -8.94 4.13
CA VAL A 20 6.24 -10.35 3.85
C VAL A 20 7.18 -10.85 2.78
N ASP A 21 7.62 -12.11 2.91
CA ASP A 21 8.27 -12.80 1.80
C ASP A 21 7.23 -13.08 0.70
N GLY A 22 7.61 -12.85 -0.56
CA GLY A 22 6.66 -12.92 -1.67
C GLY A 22 5.63 -11.78 -1.70
N ALA A 23 6.03 -10.53 -1.40
CA ALA A 23 5.13 -9.36 -1.38
C ALA A 23 4.28 -9.19 -2.64
N ALA A 24 4.78 -9.55 -3.83
CA ALA A 24 3.98 -9.50 -5.06
C ALA A 24 2.76 -10.44 -4.99
N ALA A 25 2.97 -11.69 -4.57
CA ALA A 25 1.89 -12.66 -4.42
C ALA A 25 0.91 -12.27 -3.30
N ALA A 26 1.41 -11.66 -2.22
CA ALA A 26 0.55 -11.15 -1.15
C ALA A 26 -0.38 -10.03 -1.66
N ILE A 27 0.13 -9.08 -2.46
CA ILE A 27 -0.67 -8.01 -3.04
C ILE A 27 -1.78 -8.58 -3.95
N GLU A 28 -1.47 -9.56 -4.80
CA GLU A 28 -2.46 -10.22 -5.65
C GLU A 28 -3.55 -10.95 -4.83
N PHE A 29 -3.13 -11.62 -3.76
CA PHE A 29 -4.04 -12.29 -2.83
C PHE A 29 -4.97 -11.28 -2.14
N TYR A 30 -4.44 -10.17 -1.61
CA TYR A 30 -5.26 -9.12 -0.99
C TYR A 30 -6.22 -8.48 -1.99
N GLY A 31 -5.78 -8.24 -3.22
CA GLY A 31 -6.65 -7.77 -4.31
C GLY A 31 -7.80 -8.73 -4.58
N THR A 32 -7.51 -10.04 -4.62
CA THR A 32 -8.51 -11.09 -4.91
C THR A 32 -9.50 -11.30 -3.77
N VAL A 33 -9.02 -11.35 -2.52
CA VAL A 33 -9.83 -11.75 -1.36
C VAL A 33 -10.52 -10.56 -0.70
N LEU A 34 -9.82 -9.42 -0.62
CA LEU A 34 -10.31 -8.23 0.08
C LEU A 34 -10.82 -7.16 -0.89
N GLY A 35 -10.53 -7.28 -2.20
CA GLY A 35 -10.88 -6.27 -3.18
C GLY A 35 -9.96 -5.03 -3.13
N THR A 36 -8.73 -5.16 -2.63
CA THR A 36 -7.82 -4.02 -2.55
C THR A 36 -7.37 -3.55 -3.94
N ARG A 37 -7.22 -2.24 -4.12
CA ARG A 37 -6.62 -1.65 -5.32
C ARG A 37 -5.18 -1.21 -5.05
N GLU A 38 -4.26 -1.56 -5.92
CA GLU A 38 -2.91 -1.03 -5.86
C GLU A 38 -2.90 0.45 -6.28
N ARG A 39 -2.50 1.34 -5.37
CA ARG A 39 -2.36 2.78 -5.64
C ARG A 39 -1.02 3.09 -6.26
N MET A 40 0.02 2.42 -5.77
CA MET A 40 1.37 2.52 -6.30
C MET A 40 2.17 1.27 -5.95
N ARG A 41 3.22 1.04 -6.73
CA ARG A 41 4.26 0.05 -6.47
C ARG A 41 5.61 0.54 -6.97
N MET A 42 6.63 0.28 -6.16
CA MET A 42 8.03 0.45 -6.49
C MET A 42 8.69 -0.91 -6.49
N GLY A 43 9.20 -1.32 -7.66
CA GLY A 43 10.04 -2.50 -7.78
C GLY A 43 11.38 -2.31 -7.06
N GLY A 44 11.90 -3.40 -6.52
CA GLY A 44 13.27 -3.52 -6.03
C GLY A 44 14.08 -4.49 -6.90
N PRO A 45 15.35 -4.72 -6.54
CA PRO A 45 16.20 -5.71 -7.20
C PRO A 45 15.56 -7.10 -7.20
N ASP A 46 15.96 -7.92 -8.17
CA ASP A 46 15.55 -9.33 -8.28
C ASP A 46 14.02 -9.55 -8.34
N GLY A 47 13.28 -8.55 -8.84
CA GLY A 47 11.82 -8.63 -8.96
C GLY A 47 11.06 -8.48 -7.65
N LYS A 48 11.74 -8.10 -6.55
CA LYS A 48 11.09 -7.84 -5.25
C LYS A 48 10.27 -6.56 -5.28
N VAL A 49 9.40 -6.40 -4.29
CA VAL A 49 8.69 -5.14 -4.04
C VAL A 49 9.45 -4.36 -2.97
N ALA A 50 9.89 -3.15 -3.30
CA ALA A 50 10.54 -2.27 -2.34
C ALA A 50 9.51 -1.48 -1.51
N HIS A 51 8.43 -1.02 -2.14
CA HIS A 51 7.30 -0.35 -1.49
C HIS A 51 6.03 -0.52 -2.33
N ALA A 52 4.89 -0.65 -1.69
CA ALA A 52 3.59 -0.64 -2.35
C ALA A 52 2.52 -0.09 -1.39
N GLU A 53 1.51 0.56 -1.96
CA GLU A 53 0.34 1.03 -1.23
C GLU A 53 -0.91 0.39 -1.81
N LEU A 54 -1.70 -0.22 -0.92
CA LEU A 54 -3.00 -0.80 -1.26
C LEU A 54 -4.10 0.03 -0.63
N GLU A 55 -5.14 0.28 -1.43
CA GLU A 55 -6.38 0.93 -1.03
C GLU A 55 -7.44 -0.13 -0.75
N LEU A 56 -8.18 0.03 0.34
CA LEU A 56 -9.35 -0.79 0.67
C LEU A 56 -10.49 0.13 1.10
N GLY A 57 -11.62 0.04 0.39
CA GLY A 57 -12.77 0.96 0.56
C GLY A 57 -12.62 2.24 -0.25
#